data_AF-A0A9P5PLE6-F1
#
_entry.id   AF-A0A9P5PLE6-F1
#
_cell.length_a   1.000
_cell.length_b   1.000
_cell.length_c   1.000
_cell.angle_alpha   90.00
_cell.angle_beta   90.00
_cell.angle_gamma   90.00
#
_symmetry.space_group_name_H-M   'P 1'
#
loop_
_entity.id
_entity.type
_entity.pdbx_description
1 polymer ?
#
loop_
_entity_poly.entity_id
_entity_poly.type
_entity_poly.pdbx_seq_one_letter_code
_entity_poly.pdbx_strand_id
1 'polypeptide(L)'
;MFQQFNYHLSFCRTRSDSRKPKTFLICLIAMFFFFTWNTINILASYMNNIWFSSYVKLSGMLDEVTQDFNEDLEAIANLFIQMELPYDYMQSWPPTIILMISDFIVTWRAWILVPHSKSWRWLLFLLMLANIAINLLACIFHVYIIIFKYNLGLFWLTNNALDWISVVLSLAVNFSATISVIWKAWNHRRLLAGSSIQQRTYTQKILLLLIESGAIFCMIQGLYMGFVFSVKTSVTGQVDFKQLVSMDNIQAVTSLILTVAAAWYPAAVSIIIHLESTSDSLVETFHMDEIATRTSENVE
;
A
#
# COMPACT_ATOMS: atom_id res chain seq x y z
N MET A 1 4.65 -36.88 -0.60
CA MET A 1 4.07 -35.55 -0.93
C MET A 1 4.12 -34.57 0.25
N PHE A 2 3.78 -34.97 1.49
CA PHE A 2 3.97 -34.17 2.71
C PHE A 2 5.46 -33.89 3.02
N GLN A 3 6.33 -34.89 2.81
CA GLN A 3 7.78 -34.72 2.86
C GLN A 3 8.31 -33.70 1.84
N GLN A 4 7.66 -33.52 0.69
CA GLN A 4 8.10 -32.61 -0.38
C GLN A 4 7.72 -31.15 -0.09
N PHE A 5 6.66 -30.94 0.69
CA PHE A 5 6.20 -29.63 1.12
C PHE A 5 6.91 -29.16 2.40
N ASN A 6 7.15 -30.08 3.36
CA ASN A 6 8.09 -29.84 4.45
C ASN A 6 9.52 -29.66 3.93
N TYR A 7 9.94 -30.36 2.87
CA TYR A 7 11.19 -30.03 2.19
C TYR A 7 11.16 -28.63 1.60
N HIS A 8 10.03 -28.10 1.10
CA HIS A 8 10.01 -26.75 0.53
C HIS A 8 10.02 -25.64 1.58
N LEU A 9 9.38 -25.84 2.74
CA LEU A 9 9.44 -24.92 3.88
C LEU A 9 10.76 -25.05 4.67
N SER A 10 11.27 -26.27 4.84
CA SER A 10 12.64 -26.53 5.29
C SER A 10 13.67 -26.02 4.29
N PHE A 11 13.41 -26.02 2.98
CA PHE A 11 14.29 -25.43 1.97
C PHE A 11 14.28 -23.90 2.04
N CYS A 12 13.19 -23.28 2.50
CA CYS A 12 13.22 -21.88 2.94
C CYS A 12 14.08 -21.67 4.20
N ARG A 13 14.26 -22.70 5.05
CA ARG A 13 15.06 -22.64 6.28
C ARG A 13 16.52 -23.11 6.12
N THR A 14 16.83 -23.99 5.18
CA THR A 14 18.13 -24.71 5.08
C THR A 14 18.85 -24.51 3.75
N ARG A 15 18.15 -24.09 2.70
CA ARG A 15 18.77 -23.56 1.47
C ARG A 15 18.45 -22.08 1.38
N SER A 16 18.93 -21.36 2.40
CA SER A 16 19.12 -19.91 2.37
C SER A 16 20.06 -19.58 1.22
N ASP A 17 19.51 -19.50 0.03
CA ASP A 17 20.04 -18.64 -1.01
C ASP A 17 19.97 -17.23 -0.40
N SER A 18 21.08 -16.78 0.17
CA SER A 18 21.27 -15.56 0.98
C SER A 18 20.79 -14.26 0.32
N ARG A 19 20.25 -14.36 -0.90
CA ARG A 19 19.70 -13.28 -1.72
C ARG A 19 18.23 -12.97 -1.44
N LYS A 20 17.41 -13.94 -1.03
CA LYS A 20 15.95 -13.74 -0.86
C LYS A 20 15.52 -12.81 0.29
N PRO A 21 16.13 -12.84 1.50
CA PRO A 21 15.75 -11.90 2.55
C PRO A 21 16.12 -10.45 2.20
N LYS A 22 17.13 -10.25 1.33
CA LYS A 22 17.60 -8.92 0.92
C LYS A 22 16.56 -8.18 0.08
N THR A 23 15.92 -8.85 -0.88
CA THR A 23 14.90 -8.19 -1.73
C THR A 23 13.73 -7.67 -0.92
N PHE A 24 13.21 -8.48 0.01
CA PHE A 24 12.09 -8.07 0.86
C PHE A 24 12.46 -6.89 1.77
N LEU A 25 13.64 -6.94 2.40
CA LEU A 25 14.15 -5.86 3.23
C LEU A 25 14.34 -4.56 2.42
N ILE A 26 14.87 -4.65 1.20
CA ILE A 26 15.01 -3.50 0.29
C ILE A 26 13.63 -2.88 0.00
N CYS A 27 12.60 -3.70 -0.26
CA CYS A 27 11.24 -3.21 -0.47
C CYS A 27 10.69 -2.49 0.77
N LEU A 28 10.91 -3.03 1.99
CA LEU A 28 10.49 -2.37 3.22
C LEU A 28 11.19 -1.02 3.44
N ILE A 29 12.51 -0.97 3.21
CA ILE A 29 13.30 0.27 3.32
C ILE A 29 12.83 1.31 2.29
N ALA A 30 12.59 0.87 1.05
CA ALA A 30 12.05 1.74 0.01
C ALA A 30 10.68 2.28 0.41
N MET A 31 9.75 1.45 0.90
CA MET A 31 8.44 1.91 1.39
C MET A 31 8.58 2.92 2.53
N PHE A 32 9.49 2.69 3.48
CA PHE A 32 9.74 3.65 4.56
C PHE A 32 10.23 5.00 4.02
N PHE A 33 11.16 4.99 3.06
CA PHE A 33 11.66 6.20 2.42
C PHE A 33 10.55 6.96 1.69
N PHE A 34 9.75 6.28 0.84
CA PHE A 34 8.65 6.91 0.13
C PHE A 34 7.53 7.36 1.06
N PHE A 35 7.26 6.63 2.15
CA PHE A 35 6.30 7.05 3.16
C PHE A 35 6.76 8.34 3.85
N THR A 36 8.04 8.42 4.21
CA THR A 36 8.63 9.63 4.81
C THR A 36 8.57 10.80 3.84
N TRP A 37 8.90 10.58 2.56
CA TRP A 37 8.75 11.60 1.52
C TRP A 37 7.30 12.08 1.39
N ASN A 38 6.33 11.16 1.37
CA ASN A 38 4.91 11.53 1.32
C ASN A 38 4.52 12.42 2.51
N THR A 39 4.93 12.06 3.72
CA THR A 39 4.65 12.84 4.94
C THR A 39 5.26 14.25 4.87
N ILE A 40 6.49 14.37 4.36
CA ILE A 40 7.15 15.67 4.18
C ILE A 40 6.39 16.53 3.17
N ASN A 41 6.00 15.98 2.02
CA ASN A 41 5.23 16.72 1.01
C ASN A 41 3.89 17.22 1.56
N ILE A 42 3.17 16.36 2.27
CA ILE A 42 1.88 16.72 2.89
C ILE A 42 2.09 17.83 3.93
N LEU A 43 3.09 17.69 4.81
CA LEU A 43 3.39 18.69 5.83
C LEU A 43 3.79 20.04 5.20
N ALA A 44 4.64 20.02 4.16
CA ALA A 44 5.05 21.22 3.44
C ALA A 44 3.85 21.93 2.79
N SER A 45 2.94 21.18 2.15
CA SER A 45 1.71 21.74 1.58
C SER A 45 0.82 22.39 2.65
N TYR A 46 0.63 21.75 3.81
CA TYR A 46 -0.13 22.35 4.92
C TYR A 46 0.55 23.61 5.48
N MET A 47 1.88 23.58 5.65
CA MET A 47 2.63 24.74 6.12
C MET A 47 2.50 25.92 5.14
N ASN A 48 2.58 25.65 3.83
CA ASN A 48 2.41 26.67 2.80
C ASN A 48 1.01 27.31 2.85
N ASN A 49 -0.03 26.47 2.97
CA ASN A 49 -1.42 26.93 3.10
C ASN A 49 -1.66 27.78 4.36
N ILE A 50 -1.12 27.37 5.50
CA ILE A 50 -1.23 28.13 6.75
C ILE A 50 -0.48 29.46 6.64
N TRP A 51 0.71 29.46 6.05
CA TRP A 51 1.52 30.66 5.90
C TRP A 51 0.84 31.66 4.95
N PHE A 52 0.34 31.19 3.80
CA PHE A 52 -0.41 32.00 2.84
C PHE A 52 -1.69 32.57 3.45
N SER A 53 -2.50 31.74 4.13
CA SER A 53 -3.73 32.20 4.78
C SER A 53 -3.45 33.25 5.87
N SER A 54 -2.38 33.06 6.64
CA SER A 54 -1.96 34.03 7.66
C SER A 54 -1.50 35.34 7.03
N TYR A 55 -0.77 35.26 5.91
CA TYR A 55 -0.33 36.43 5.14
C TYR A 55 -1.51 37.22 4.58
N VAL A 56 -2.44 36.55 3.87
CA VAL A 56 -3.65 37.18 3.30
C VAL A 56 -4.52 37.82 4.38
N LYS A 57 -4.63 37.17 5.55
CA LYS A 57 -5.39 37.74 6.67
C LYS A 57 -4.70 38.99 7.24
N LEU A 58 -3.37 38.96 7.36
CA LEU A 58 -2.60 40.11 7.83
C LEU A 58 -2.68 41.26 6.81
N SER A 59 -2.57 40.97 5.52
CA SER A 59 -2.64 41.95 4.43
C SER A 59 -4.04 42.59 4.34
N GLY A 60 -5.11 41.81 4.47
CA GLY A 60 -6.48 42.33 4.50
C GLY A 60 -6.80 43.18 5.73
N MET A 61 -6.01 43.07 6.81
CA MET A 61 -6.08 44.00 7.95
C MET A 61 -5.36 45.33 7.67
N LEU A 62 -4.49 45.39 6.64
CA LEU A 62 -3.75 46.57 6.21
C LEU A 62 -4.37 47.31 4.99
N ASP A 63 -5.45 46.79 4.42
CA ASP A 63 -6.12 47.27 3.19
C ASP A 63 -6.72 48.69 3.26
N GLU A 64 -6.56 49.42 4.38
CA GLU A 64 -6.90 50.84 4.44
C GLU A 64 -5.83 51.76 3.83
N VAL A 65 -4.64 51.25 3.45
CA VAL A 65 -3.46 52.13 3.30
C VAL A 65 -3.09 52.58 1.87
N THR A 66 -2.90 51.77 0.81
CA THR A 66 -2.47 52.35 -0.49
C THR A 66 -2.51 51.40 -1.69
N GLN A 67 -2.67 51.96 -2.91
CA GLN A 67 -2.67 51.26 -4.21
C GLN A 67 -1.37 50.50 -4.54
N ASP A 68 -0.21 50.95 -4.03
CA ASP A 68 1.09 50.24 -4.16
C ASP A 68 1.07 48.84 -3.51
N PHE A 69 0.17 48.60 -2.56
CA PHE A 69 0.06 47.33 -1.86
C PHE A 69 -0.42 46.18 -2.77
N ASN A 70 -1.18 46.49 -3.83
CA ASN A 70 -1.72 45.47 -4.73
C ASN A 70 -0.62 44.83 -5.62
N GLU A 71 0.37 45.61 -6.06
CA GLU A 71 1.49 45.09 -6.87
C GLU A 71 2.40 44.17 -6.04
N ASP A 72 2.69 44.55 -4.80
CA ASP A 72 3.45 43.71 -3.86
C ASP A 72 2.72 42.41 -3.52
N LEU A 73 1.40 42.46 -3.38
CA LEU A 73 0.57 41.28 -3.08
C LEU A 73 0.53 40.30 -4.26
N GLU A 74 0.46 40.80 -5.50
CA GLU A 74 0.56 39.97 -6.70
C GLU A 74 1.96 39.34 -6.85
N ALA A 75 3.03 40.11 -6.62
CA ALA A 75 4.39 39.59 -6.65
C ALA A 75 4.62 38.49 -5.61
N ILE A 76 4.11 38.67 -4.40
CA ILE A 76 4.18 37.68 -3.32
C ILE A 76 3.34 36.45 -3.68
N ALA A 77 2.10 36.62 -4.14
CA ALA A 77 1.26 35.50 -4.59
C ALA A 77 1.95 34.66 -5.68
N ASN A 78 2.61 35.30 -6.65
CA ASN A 78 3.38 34.62 -7.68
C ASN A 78 4.58 33.85 -7.11
N LEU A 79 5.27 34.39 -6.10
CA LEU A 79 6.36 33.69 -5.40
C LEU A 79 5.85 32.45 -4.66
N PHE A 80 4.70 32.55 -3.99
CA PHE A 80 4.05 31.41 -3.34
C PHE A 80 3.69 30.30 -4.33
N ILE A 81 3.09 30.67 -5.47
CA ILE A 81 2.77 29.73 -6.55
C ILE A 81 4.05 29.01 -7.04
N GLN A 82 5.15 29.76 -7.22
CA GLN A 82 6.42 29.16 -7.63
C GLN A 82 7.01 28.21 -6.58
N MET A 83 6.80 28.48 -5.30
CA MET A 83 7.24 27.59 -4.21
C MET A 83 6.37 26.34 -4.09
N GLU A 84 5.08 26.40 -4.44
CA GLU A 84 4.14 25.28 -4.37
C GLU A 84 4.31 24.27 -5.52
N LEU A 85 4.64 24.78 -6.71
CA LEU A 85 4.81 24.00 -7.94
C LEU A 85 5.64 22.70 -7.78
N PRO A 86 6.85 22.71 -7.19
CA PRO A 86 7.62 21.49 -6.99
C PRO A 86 6.90 20.43 -6.14
N TYR A 87 6.14 20.86 -5.13
CA TYR A 87 5.41 19.94 -4.26
C TYR A 87 4.24 19.30 -5.00
N ASP A 88 3.51 20.07 -5.81
CA ASP A 88 2.43 19.55 -6.64
C ASP A 88 2.93 18.49 -7.64
N TYR A 89 4.09 18.71 -8.25
CA TYR A 89 4.72 17.73 -9.15
C TYR A 89 5.13 16.45 -8.43
N MET A 90 5.61 16.58 -7.20
CA MET A 90 6.10 15.45 -6.41
C MET A 90 4.99 14.71 -5.67
N GLN A 91 3.83 15.32 -5.41
CA GLN A 91 2.83 14.80 -4.49
C GLN A 91 2.26 13.43 -4.90
N SER A 92 2.08 13.19 -6.20
CA SER A 92 1.50 11.95 -6.70
C SER A 92 2.47 10.75 -6.64
N TRP A 93 3.78 10.99 -6.67
CA TRP A 93 4.78 9.93 -6.81
C TRP A 93 4.91 9.01 -5.59
N PRO A 94 5.11 9.53 -4.36
CA PRO A 94 5.36 8.66 -3.22
C PRO A 94 4.19 7.71 -2.91
N PRO A 95 2.91 8.15 -2.85
CA PRO A 95 1.77 7.25 -2.65
C PRO A 95 1.70 6.15 -3.72
N THR A 96 1.92 6.51 -4.98
CA THR A 96 1.89 5.56 -6.10
C THR A 96 3.00 4.52 -5.98
N ILE A 97 4.22 4.93 -5.63
CA ILE A 97 5.34 4.00 -5.47
C ILE A 97 5.11 3.07 -4.26
N ILE A 98 4.59 3.59 -3.14
CA ILE A 98 4.19 2.77 -1.98
C ILE A 98 3.17 1.71 -2.38
N LEU A 99 2.12 2.11 -3.12
CA LEU A 99 1.09 1.20 -3.62
C LEU A 99 1.69 0.11 -4.52
N MET A 100 2.54 0.50 -5.48
CA MET A 100 3.22 -0.44 -6.38
C MET A 100 4.12 -1.43 -5.64
N ILE A 101 4.88 -0.98 -4.63
CA ILE A 101 5.73 -1.88 -3.83
C ILE A 101 4.87 -2.83 -2.98
N SER A 102 3.78 -2.33 -2.39
CA SER A 102 2.82 -3.16 -1.65
C SER A 102 2.25 -4.28 -2.54
N ASP A 103 1.76 -3.92 -3.74
CA ASP A 103 1.19 -4.86 -4.72
C ASP A 103 2.24 -5.87 -5.20
N PHE A 104 3.47 -5.42 -5.38
CA PHE A 104 4.60 -6.30 -5.71
C PHE A 104 4.85 -7.33 -4.61
N ILE A 105 4.88 -6.91 -3.33
CA ILE A 105 5.09 -7.82 -2.20
C ILE A 105 3.95 -8.84 -2.10
N VAL A 106 2.70 -8.42 -2.31
CA VAL A 106 1.54 -9.33 -2.30
C VAL A 106 1.66 -10.36 -3.42
N THR A 107 1.95 -9.89 -4.63
CA THR A 107 2.13 -10.73 -5.81
C THR A 107 3.28 -11.70 -5.64
N TRP A 108 4.41 -11.23 -5.13
CA TRP A 108 5.59 -12.04 -4.86
C TRP A 108 5.29 -13.17 -3.86
N ARG A 109 4.55 -12.88 -2.78
CA ARG A 109 4.12 -13.89 -1.80
C ARG A 109 3.23 -14.95 -2.44
N ALA A 110 2.23 -14.55 -3.22
CA ALA A 110 1.37 -15.49 -3.94
C ALA A 110 2.18 -16.34 -4.95
N TRP A 111 3.15 -15.73 -5.64
CA TRP A 111 4.01 -16.42 -6.60
C TRP A 111 4.84 -17.54 -5.97
N ILE A 112 5.37 -17.30 -4.77
CA ILE A 112 6.14 -18.29 -4.00
C ILE A 112 5.25 -19.45 -3.56
N LEU A 113 4.02 -19.17 -3.11
CA LEU A 113 3.10 -20.18 -2.58
C LEU A 113 2.49 -21.06 -3.67
N VAL A 114 2.40 -20.57 -4.90
CA VAL A 114 1.75 -21.28 -6.00
C VAL A 114 2.75 -21.62 -7.13
N PRO A 115 3.70 -22.55 -6.90
CA PRO A 115 4.79 -22.76 -7.86
C PRO A 115 4.38 -23.56 -9.10
N HIS A 116 3.32 -24.36 -9.03
CA HIS A 116 3.02 -25.37 -10.04
C HIS A 116 1.97 -24.94 -11.07
N SER A 117 1.09 -23.98 -10.77
CA SER A 117 0.07 -23.52 -11.72
C SER A 117 0.60 -22.37 -12.58
N LYS A 118 0.95 -22.71 -13.83
CA LYS A 118 1.42 -21.73 -14.82
C LYS A 118 0.40 -20.60 -15.05
N SER A 119 -0.89 -20.91 -15.05
CA SER A 119 -1.97 -19.94 -15.31
C SER A 119 -2.01 -18.81 -14.28
N TRP A 120 -1.94 -19.13 -12.98
CA TRP A 120 -1.95 -18.11 -11.92
C TRP A 120 -0.72 -17.20 -11.96
N ARG A 121 0.45 -17.76 -12.30
CA ARG A 121 1.68 -16.98 -12.46
C ARG A 121 1.58 -15.99 -13.61
N TRP A 122 1.09 -16.42 -14.77
CA TRP A 122 0.91 -15.53 -15.91
C TRP A 122 -0.14 -14.45 -15.63
N LEU A 123 -1.26 -14.82 -15.00
CA LEU A 123 -2.29 -13.85 -14.61
C LEU A 123 -1.72 -12.77 -13.68
N LEU A 124 -1.05 -13.17 -12.59
CA LEU A 124 -0.45 -12.24 -11.63
C LEU A 124 0.65 -11.38 -12.27
N PHE A 125 1.47 -11.96 -13.14
CA PHE A 125 2.49 -11.23 -13.88
C PHE A 125 1.89 -10.14 -14.77
N LEU A 126 0.88 -10.49 -15.58
CA LEU A 126 0.23 -9.54 -16.48
C LEU A 126 -0.52 -8.45 -15.73
N LEU A 127 -1.21 -8.81 -14.64
CA LEU A 127 -1.88 -7.84 -13.77
C LEU A 127 -0.87 -6.87 -13.14
N MET A 128 0.26 -7.37 -12.64
CA MET A 128 1.30 -6.53 -12.06
C MET A 128 1.95 -5.62 -13.10
N LEU A 129 2.20 -6.11 -14.32
CA LEU A 129 2.75 -5.31 -15.41
C LEU A 129 1.80 -4.18 -15.81
N ALA A 130 0.52 -4.49 -15.97
CA ALA A 130 -0.52 -3.50 -16.23
C ALA A 130 -0.61 -2.48 -15.08
N ASN A 131 -0.54 -2.95 -13.83
CA ASN A 131 -0.60 -2.10 -12.65
C ASN A 131 0.56 -1.08 -12.64
N ILE A 132 1.78 -1.53 -12.90
CA ILE A 132 2.96 -0.67 -13.02
C ILE A 132 2.77 0.36 -14.13
N ALA A 133 2.34 -0.07 -15.32
CA ALA A 133 2.17 0.82 -16.47
C ALA A 133 1.12 1.91 -16.21
N ILE A 134 -0.05 1.56 -15.67
CA ILE A 134 -1.12 2.52 -15.40
C ILE A 134 -0.73 3.50 -14.29
N ASN A 135 -0.09 3.03 -13.21
CA ASN A 135 0.36 3.89 -12.12
C ASN A 135 1.41 4.91 -12.59
N LEU A 136 2.37 4.49 -13.40
CA LEU A 136 3.35 5.40 -14.00
C LEU A 136 2.69 6.40 -14.94
N LEU A 137 1.75 5.93 -15.77
CA LEU A 137 0.99 6.78 -16.68
C LEU A 137 0.19 7.84 -15.90
N ALA A 138 -0.49 7.45 -14.82
CA ALA A 138 -1.22 8.37 -13.95
C ALA A 138 -0.32 9.47 -13.39
N CYS A 139 0.86 9.12 -12.86
CA CYS A 139 1.83 10.11 -12.34
C CYS A 139 2.31 11.08 -13.43
N ILE A 140 2.66 10.57 -14.61
CA ILE A 140 3.11 11.39 -15.74
C ILE A 140 2.00 12.36 -16.18
N PHE A 141 0.77 11.86 -16.33
CA PHE A 141 -0.36 12.70 -16.70
C PHE A 141 -0.67 13.76 -15.65
N HIS A 142 -0.51 13.46 -14.36
CA HIS A 142 -0.67 14.44 -13.28
C HIS A 142 0.28 15.63 -13.46
N VAL A 143 1.57 15.35 -13.73
CA VAL A 143 2.58 16.39 -14.01
C VAL A 143 2.19 17.24 -15.23
N TYR A 144 1.77 16.61 -16.33
CA TYR A 144 1.34 17.34 -17.53
C TYR A 144 0.15 18.25 -17.26
N ILE A 145 -0.82 17.80 -16.46
CA ILE A 145 -2.00 18.59 -16.13
C ILE A 145 -1.64 19.80 -15.27
N ILE A 146 -0.73 19.64 -14.31
CA ILE A 146 -0.24 20.76 -13.51
C ILE A 146 0.40 21.80 -14.44
N ILE A 147 1.34 21.40 -15.31
CA ILE A 147 2.00 22.32 -16.25
C ILE A 147 0.96 23.05 -17.12
N PHE A 148 -0.03 22.33 -17.63
CA PHE A 148 -1.06 22.89 -18.50
C PHE A 148 -2.00 23.85 -17.76
N LYS A 149 -2.39 23.52 -16.52
CA LYS A 149 -3.21 24.38 -15.65
C LYS A 149 -2.53 25.73 -15.43
N TYR A 150 -1.22 25.73 -15.13
CA TYR A 150 -0.47 26.95 -14.90
C TYR A 150 -0.24 27.78 -16.17
N ASN A 151 0.05 27.13 -17.30
CA ASN A 151 0.34 27.85 -18.54
C ASN A 151 -0.90 28.42 -19.26
N LEU A 152 -2.06 27.78 -19.12
CA LEU A 152 -3.26 28.13 -19.90
C LEU A 152 -4.47 28.56 -19.04
N GLY A 153 -4.34 28.58 -17.71
CA GLY A 153 -5.43 28.93 -16.80
C GLY A 153 -6.63 27.97 -16.85
N LEU A 154 -6.46 26.77 -17.42
CA LEU A 154 -7.53 25.78 -17.61
C LEU A 154 -7.70 24.93 -16.33
N PHE A 155 -8.30 25.53 -15.30
CA PHE A 155 -8.52 24.92 -13.99
C PHE A 155 -9.37 23.63 -14.03
N TRP A 156 -10.22 23.46 -15.04
CA TRP A 156 -11.22 22.40 -15.14
C TRP A 156 -10.71 21.02 -15.61
N LEU A 157 -9.46 20.91 -16.04
CA LEU A 157 -8.88 19.63 -16.46
C LEU A 157 -8.52 18.79 -15.24
N THR A 158 -9.42 17.90 -14.83
CA THR A 158 -9.17 16.89 -13.79
C THR A 158 -9.05 15.50 -14.41
N ASN A 159 -7.90 14.85 -14.29
CA ASN A 159 -7.71 13.47 -14.78
C ASN A 159 -8.13 12.44 -13.74
N ASN A 160 -9.44 12.37 -13.53
CA ASN A 160 -10.04 11.48 -12.55
C ASN A 160 -10.15 10.02 -13.00
N ALA A 161 -9.88 9.73 -14.28
CA ALA A 161 -10.06 8.40 -14.86
C ALA A 161 -8.87 7.49 -14.58
N LEU A 162 -7.64 7.95 -14.84
CA LEU A 162 -6.43 7.13 -14.62
C LEU A 162 -6.21 6.81 -13.13
N ASP A 163 -6.44 7.78 -12.25
CA ASP A 163 -6.34 7.57 -10.80
C ASP A 163 -7.32 6.48 -10.33
N TRP A 164 -8.55 6.51 -10.84
CA TRP A 164 -9.54 5.49 -10.50
C TRP A 164 -9.16 4.11 -11.06
N ILE A 165 -8.71 4.03 -12.31
CA ILE A 165 -8.27 2.78 -12.93
C ILE A 165 -7.06 2.21 -12.19
N SER A 166 -6.12 3.03 -11.73
CA SER A 166 -4.94 2.59 -10.97
C SER A 166 -5.32 1.87 -9.67
N VAL A 167 -6.32 2.41 -8.96
CA VAL A 167 -6.84 1.82 -7.72
C VAL A 167 -7.62 0.53 -8.00
N VAL A 168 -8.46 0.51 -9.06
CA VAL A 168 -9.17 -0.70 -9.49
C VAL A 168 -8.19 -1.82 -9.83
N LEU A 169 -7.12 -1.48 -10.54
CA LEU A 169 -6.14 -2.46 -10.97
C LEU A 169 -5.30 -2.97 -9.79
N SER A 170 -4.92 -2.10 -8.85
CA SER A 170 -4.28 -2.49 -7.60
C SER A 170 -5.18 -3.44 -6.79
N LEU A 171 -6.48 -3.14 -6.65
CA LEU A 171 -7.44 -4.04 -6.01
C LEU A 171 -7.51 -5.39 -6.73
N ALA A 172 -7.55 -5.39 -8.07
CA ALA A 172 -7.59 -6.62 -8.86
C ALA A 172 -6.33 -7.49 -8.67
N VAL A 173 -5.14 -6.87 -8.56
CA VAL A 173 -3.87 -7.55 -8.25
C VAL A 173 -3.95 -8.23 -6.88
N ASN A 174 -4.31 -7.46 -5.83
CA ASN A 174 -4.37 -7.95 -4.46
C ASN A 174 -5.44 -9.04 -4.29
N PHE A 175 -6.60 -8.84 -4.90
CA PHE A 175 -7.69 -9.81 -4.88
C PHE A 175 -7.29 -11.12 -5.57
N SER A 176 -6.70 -11.03 -6.76
CA SER A 176 -6.22 -12.21 -7.51
C SER A 176 -5.12 -12.95 -6.76
N ALA A 177 -4.20 -12.23 -6.14
CA ALA A 177 -3.14 -12.82 -5.30
C ALA A 177 -3.74 -13.53 -4.07
N THR A 178 -4.70 -12.91 -3.40
CA THR A 178 -5.39 -13.49 -2.25
C THR A 178 -6.16 -14.75 -2.64
N ILE A 179 -6.90 -14.73 -3.75
CA ILE A 179 -7.59 -15.93 -4.29
C ILE A 179 -6.59 -17.03 -4.64
N SER A 180 -5.44 -16.69 -5.21
CA SER A 180 -4.40 -17.66 -5.54
C SER A 180 -3.93 -18.40 -4.28
N VAL A 181 -3.76 -17.68 -3.17
CA VAL A 181 -3.38 -18.26 -1.87
C VAL A 181 -4.52 -19.11 -1.29
N ILE A 182 -5.77 -18.63 -1.34
CA ILE A 182 -6.96 -19.38 -0.91
C ILE A 182 -7.07 -20.71 -1.66
N TRP A 183 -6.97 -20.67 -2.99
CA TRP A 183 -7.05 -21.85 -3.84
C TRP A 183 -5.96 -22.88 -3.48
N LYS A 184 -4.75 -22.41 -3.19
CA LYS A 184 -3.65 -23.27 -2.73
C LYS A 184 -3.94 -23.88 -1.36
N ALA A 185 -4.43 -23.09 -0.40
CA ALA A 185 -4.81 -23.56 0.93
C ALA A 185 -5.93 -24.61 0.86
N TRP A 186 -6.92 -24.39 -0.01
CA TRP A 186 -8.02 -25.32 -0.26
C TRP A 186 -7.52 -26.66 -0.81
N ASN A 187 -6.69 -26.63 -1.84
CA ASN A 187 -6.10 -27.86 -2.39
C ASN A 187 -5.26 -28.62 -1.37
N HIS A 188 -4.51 -27.91 -0.53
CA HIS A 188 -3.74 -28.53 0.56
C HIS A 188 -4.66 -29.21 1.59
N ARG A 189 -5.76 -28.56 1.99
CA ARG A 189 -6.77 -29.15 2.89
C ARG A 189 -7.44 -30.37 2.28
N ARG A 190 -7.81 -30.34 0.99
CA ARG A 190 -8.44 -31.47 0.30
C ARG A 190 -7.53 -32.70 0.23
N LEU A 191 -6.24 -32.50 -0.02
CA LEU A 191 -5.26 -33.59 -0.02
C LEU A 191 -5.07 -34.19 1.38
N LEU A 192 -5.09 -33.36 2.42
CA LEU A 192 -4.98 -33.80 3.80
C LEU A 192 -6.23 -34.52 4.31
N ALA A 193 -7.42 -34.12 3.88
CA ALA A 193 -8.66 -34.78 4.28
C ALA A 193 -8.71 -36.27 3.89
N GLY A 194 -7.94 -36.68 2.89
CA GLY A 194 -7.80 -38.10 2.50
C GLY A 194 -6.82 -38.91 3.37
N SER A 195 -6.03 -38.27 4.22
CA SER A 195 -5.08 -38.91 5.13
C SER A 195 -5.51 -38.62 6.58
N SER A 196 -5.75 -39.63 7.42
CA SER A 196 -6.30 -39.47 8.78
C SER A 196 -5.40 -38.73 9.79
N ILE A 197 -4.39 -37.98 9.33
CA ILE A 197 -3.44 -37.25 10.15
C ILE A 197 -4.02 -35.86 10.42
N GLN A 198 -4.69 -35.75 11.56
CA GLN A 198 -5.49 -34.59 11.99
C GLN A 198 -4.66 -33.48 12.66
N GLN A 199 -3.35 -33.43 12.44
CA GLN A 199 -2.52 -32.37 13.01
C GLN A 199 -2.56 -31.11 12.13
N ARG A 200 -3.06 -30.02 12.72
CA ARG A 200 -3.07 -28.68 12.12
C ARG A 200 -1.63 -28.20 12.01
N THR A 201 -1.05 -28.30 10.81
CA THR A 201 0.35 -27.95 10.57
C THR A 201 0.57 -26.45 10.65
N TYR A 202 1.77 -26.03 11.10
CA TYR A 202 2.25 -24.65 11.11
C TYR A 202 1.94 -23.90 9.80
N THR A 203 2.11 -24.57 8.67
CA THR A 203 1.81 -24.01 7.35
C THR A 203 0.36 -23.58 7.17
N GLN A 204 -0.60 -24.29 7.78
CA GLN A 204 -2.01 -23.90 7.71
C GLN A 204 -2.29 -22.61 8.50
N LYS A 205 -1.54 -22.35 9.59
CA LYS A 205 -1.64 -21.09 10.34
C LYS A 205 -1.11 -19.93 9.49
N ILE A 206 0.10 -20.05 8.93
CA ILE A 206 0.66 -19.02 8.04
C ILE A 206 -0.24 -18.76 6.83
N LEU A 207 -0.68 -19.80 6.12
CA LEU A 207 -1.59 -19.64 4.97
C LEU A 207 -2.87 -18.90 5.35
N LEU A 208 -3.46 -19.22 6.51
CA LEU A 208 -4.64 -18.55 7.02
C LEU A 208 -4.34 -17.07 7.30
N LEU A 209 -3.22 -16.78 7.95
CA LEU A 209 -2.79 -15.42 8.25
C LEU A 209 -2.58 -14.57 6.99
N LEU A 210 -1.99 -15.14 5.94
CA LEU A 210 -1.86 -14.44 4.65
C LEU A 210 -3.20 -14.18 3.99
N ILE A 211 -4.15 -15.12 4.07
CA ILE A 211 -5.50 -14.96 3.52
C ILE A 211 -6.25 -13.86 4.27
N GLU A 212 -6.23 -13.89 5.59
CA GLU A 212 -6.96 -12.97 6.46
C GLU A 212 -6.42 -11.55 6.30
N SER A 213 -5.10 -11.40 6.33
CA SER A 213 -4.45 -10.10 6.11
C SER A 213 -4.67 -9.56 4.69
N GLY A 214 -4.60 -10.41 3.65
CA GLY A 214 -4.92 -10.02 2.28
C GLY A 214 -6.39 -9.61 2.09
N ALA A 215 -7.32 -10.32 2.73
CA ALA A 215 -8.74 -9.99 2.71
C ALA A 215 -9.03 -8.64 3.38
N ILE A 216 -8.40 -8.35 4.51
CA ILE A 216 -8.51 -7.04 5.19
C ILE A 216 -8.00 -5.92 4.27
N PHE A 217 -6.85 -6.11 3.61
CA PHE A 217 -6.32 -5.10 2.70
C PHE A 217 -7.24 -4.87 1.49
N CYS A 218 -7.74 -5.93 0.85
CA CYS A 218 -8.74 -5.83 -0.21
C CYS A 218 -10.02 -5.12 0.24
N MET A 219 -10.47 -5.36 1.48
CA MET A 219 -11.64 -4.68 2.06
C MET A 219 -11.39 -3.19 2.22
N ILE A 220 -10.22 -2.78 2.73
CA ILE A 220 -9.84 -1.36 2.83
C ILE A 220 -9.83 -0.70 1.45
N GLN A 221 -9.24 -1.35 0.44
CA GLN A 221 -9.22 -0.86 -0.95
C GLN A 221 -10.64 -0.76 -1.54
N GLY A 222 -11.49 -1.75 -1.28
CA GLY A 222 -12.89 -1.75 -1.73
C GLY A 222 -13.71 -0.64 -1.08
N LEU A 223 -13.52 -0.40 0.22
CA LEU A 223 -14.16 0.71 0.94
C LEU A 223 -13.70 2.07 0.41
N TYR A 224 -12.40 2.23 0.17
CA TYR A 224 -11.85 3.44 -0.47
C TYR A 224 -12.49 3.67 -1.85
N MET A 225 -12.57 2.63 -2.69
CA MET A 225 -13.19 2.73 -4.00
C MET A 225 -14.68 3.09 -3.91
N GLY A 226 -15.42 2.44 -3.01
CA GLY A 226 -16.83 2.72 -2.78
C GLY A 226 -17.04 4.16 -2.35
N PHE A 227 -16.20 4.67 -1.43
CA PHE A 227 -16.22 6.05 -0.99
C PHE A 227 -15.98 7.04 -2.15
N VAL A 228 -14.90 6.85 -2.91
CA VAL A 228 -14.59 7.71 -4.07
C VAL A 228 -15.71 7.69 -5.11
N PHE A 229 -16.32 6.53 -5.34
CA PHE A 229 -17.44 6.40 -6.26
C PHE A 229 -18.68 7.14 -5.76
N SER A 230 -19.04 6.99 -4.48
CA SER A 230 -20.17 7.70 -3.86
C SER A 230 -20.02 9.22 -3.90
N VAL A 231 -18.81 9.73 -3.71
CA VAL A 231 -18.52 11.15 -3.85
C VAL A 231 -18.78 11.62 -5.28
N LYS A 232 -18.26 10.90 -6.29
CA LYS A 232 -18.42 11.28 -7.70
C LYS A 232 -19.87 11.24 -8.18
N THR A 233 -20.66 10.25 -7.78
CA THR A 233 -22.07 10.16 -8.20
C THR A 233 -22.94 11.27 -7.59
N SER A 234 -22.58 11.75 -6.39
CA SER A 234 -23.28 12.84 -5.72
C SER A 234 -23.08 14.20 -6.41
N VAL A 235 -21.98 14.37 -7.15
CA VAL A 235 -21.58 15.65 -7.79
C VAL A 235 -22.31 15.93 -9.12
N THR A 236 -23.15 15.00 -9.59
CA THR A 236 -23.93 15.22 -10.83
C THR A 236 -25.08 16.23 -10.70
N GLY A 237 -25.30 16.82 -9.51
CA GLY A 237 -26.22 17.94 -9.26
C GLY A 237 -25.50 19.29 -9.14
N GLN A 238 -26.23 20.40 -9.01
CA GLN A 238 -25.61 21.69 -8.68
C GLN A 238 -25.00 21.61 -7.27
N VAL A 239 -23.66 21.62 -7.18
CA VAL A 239 -22.92 21.49 -5.92
C VAL A 239 -22.54 22.87 -5.39
N ASP A 240 -22.80 23.12 -4.12
CA ASP A 240 -22.35 24.33 -3.41
C ASP A 240 -20.82 24.31 -3.21
N PHE A 241 -20.16 25.47 -3.23
CA PHE A 241 -18.70 25.60 -3.05
C PHE A 241 -18.23 24.99 -1.72
N LYS A 242 -19.04 25.08 -0.66
CA LYS A 242 -18.76 24.43 0.63
C LYS A 242 -18.72 22.90 0.56
N GLN A 243 -19.55 22.30 -0.31
CA GLN A 243 -19.53 20.85 -0.53
C GLN A 243 -18.26 20.41 -1.28
N LEU A 244 -17.79 21.20 -2.25
CA LEU A 244 -16.55 20.92 -2.98
C LEU A 244 -15.33 20.87 -2.04
N VAL A 245 -15.15 21.89 -1.19
CA VAL A 245 -14.03 21.93 -0.23
C VAL A 245 -14.09 20.79 0.79
N SER A 246 -15.30 20.43 1.24
CA SER A 246 -15.48 19.28 2.13
C SER A 246 -15.07 17.96 1.46
N MET A 247 -15.42 17.79 0.18
CA MET A 247 -15.11 16.57 -0.58
C MET A 247 -13.61 16.37 -0.82
N ASP A 248 -12.88 17.44 -1.15
CA ASP A 248 -11.42 17.38 -1.32
C ASP A 248 -10.71 16.94 -0.05
N ASN A 249 -11.12 17.49 1.11
CA ASN A 249 -10.58 17.10 2.40
C ASN A 249 -10.85 15.63 2.73
N ILE A 250 -12.07 15.13 2.46
CA ILE A 250 -12.38 13.73 2.74
C ILE A 250 -11.62 12.81 1.78
N GLN A 251 -11.47 13.17 0.51
CA GLN A 251 -10.65 12.41 -0.44
C GLN A 251 -9.19 12.35 0.01
N ALA A 252 -8.63 13.48 0.47
CA ALA A 252 -7.26 13.53 1.01
C ALA A 252 -7.06 12.62 2.23
N VAL A 253 -7.98 12.68 3.20
CA VAL A 253 -7.95 11.80 4.38
C VAL A 253 -8.09 10.34 3.99
N THR A 254 -8.99 10.01 3.08
CA THR A 254 -9.21 8.62 2.66
C THR A 254 -8.02 8.07 1.89
N SER A 255 -7.37 8.90 1.05
CA SER A 255 -6.11 8.57 0.36
C SER A 255 -4.97 8.34 1.34
N LEU A 256 -4.87 9.15 2.40
CA LEU A 256 -3.88 8.97 3.46
C LEU A 256 -4.06 7.63 4.18
N ILE A 257 -5.30 7.27 4.54
CA ILE A 257 -5.61 5.97 5.16
C ILE A 257 -5.15 4.82 4.27
N LEU A 258 -5.47 4.89 2.97
CA LEU A 258 -5.04 3.86 2.01
C LEU A 258 -3.52 3.78 1.91
N THR A 259 -2.83 4.92 1.88
CA THR A 259 -1.37 4.99 1.79
C THR A 259 -0.70 4.40 3.03
N VAL A 260 -1.20 4.74 4.23
CA VAL A 260 -0.73 4.16 5.49
C VAL A 260 -0.98 2.65 5.51
N ALA A 261 -2.18 2.21 5.12
CA ALA A 261 -2.50 0.79 5.04
C ALA A 261 -1.56 0.05 4.10
N ALA A 262 -1.31 0.58 2.90
CA ALA A 262 -0.40 -0.01 1.91
C ALA A 262 1.06 -0.08 2.40
N ALA A 263 1.54 0.96 3.09
CA ALA A 263 2.90 0.97 3.63
C ALA A 263 3.09 0.00 4.81
N TRP A 264 2.10 -0.09 5.71
CA TRP A 264 2.23 -0.84 6.96
C TRP A 264 1.85 -2.31 6.83
N TYR A 265 0.92 -2.63 5.94
CA TYR A 265 0.40 -3.97 5.76
C TYR A 265 1.50 -5.03 5.51
N PRO A 266 2.46 -4.83 4.59
CA PRO A 266 3.51 -5.82 4.36
C PRO A 266 4.44 -6.01 5.56
N ALA A 267 4.74 -4.92 6.28
CA ALA A 267 5.58 -4.95 7.47
C ALA A 267 4.89 -5.71 8.61
N ALA A 268 3.61 -5.40 8.87
CA ALA A 268 2.82 -6.06 9.90
C ALA A 268 2.73 -7.58 9.66
N VAL A 269 2.43 -8.00 8.43
CA VAL A 269 2.39 -9.43 8.08
C VAL A 269 3.76 -10.10 8.30
N SER A 270 4.85 -9.43 7.94
CA SER A 270 6.20 -9.98 8.15
C SER A 270 6.54 -10.13 9.63
N ILE A 271 6.20 -9.14 10.45
CA ILE A 271 6.45 -9.17 11.89
C ILE A 271 5.67 -10.33 12.51
N ILE A 272 4.38 -10.47 12.16
CA ILE A 272 3.55 -11.55 12.70
C ILE A 272 4.08 -12.94 12.30
N ILE A 273 4.47 -13.13 11.04
CA ILE A 273 5.08 -14.40 10.58
C ILE A 273 6.36 -14.70 11.37
N HIS A 274 7.19 -13.70 11.64
CA HIS A 274 8.43 -13.87 12.39
C HIS A 274 8.16 -14.23 13.86
N LEU A 275 7.17 -13.59 14.48
CA LEU A 275 6.74 -13.87 15.85
C LEU A 275 6.19 -15.31 15.96
N GLU A 276 5.32 -15.75 15.04
CA GLU A 276 4.80 -17.12 15.01
C GLU A 276 5.91 -18.16 14.77
N SER A 277 6.89 -17.85 13.92
CA SER A 277 8.03 -18.75 13.71
C SER A 277 8.89 -18.90 14.96
N THR A 278 9.01 -17.85 15.76
CA THR A 278 9.86 -17.85 16.96
C THR A 278 9.16 -18.59 18.10
N SER A 279 7.84 -18.38 18.26
CA SER A 279 7.07 -19.08 19.30
C SER A 279 7.10 -20.60 19.14
N ASP A 280 6.95 -21.09 17.91
CA ASP A 280 6.96 -22.53 17.66
C ASP A 280 8.34 -23.14 17.93
N SER A 281 9.43 -22.43 17.64
CA SER A 281 10.79 -22.89 17.95
C SER A 281 11.10 -22.95 19.45
N LEU A 282 10.53 -22.03 20.24
CA LEU A 282 10.68 -22.04 21.70
C LEU A 282 9.96 -23.23 22.31
N VAL A 283 8.73 -23.52 21.86
CA VAL A 283 7.96 -24.67 22.32
C VAL A 283 8.66 -25.99 22.00
N GLU A 284 9.25 -26.14 20.81
CA GLU A 284 10.05 -27.31 20.46
C GLU A 284 11.26 -27.48 21.40
N THR A 285 11.94 -26.38 21.77
CA THR A 285 13.10 -26.42 22.66
C THR A 285 12.72 -26.86 24.08
N PHE A 286 11.64 -26.31 24.64
CA PHE A 286 11.15 -26.70 25.97
C PHE A 286 10.75 -28.18 26.04
N HIS A 287 10.12 -28.72 24.99
CA HIS A 287 9.78 -30.14 24.95
C HIS A 287 11.01 -31.06 24.86
N MET A 288 12.08 -30.64 24.18
CA MET A 288 13.33 -31.41 24.11
C MET A 288 14.06 -31.43 25.46
N ASP A 289 14.08 -30.30 26.17
CA ASP A 289 14.65 -30.22 27.52
C ASP A 289 13.87 -31.09 28.51
N GLU A 290 12.54 -31.06 28.47
CA GLU A 290 11.70 -31.91 29.33
C GLU A 290 11.93 -33.40 29.09
N ILE A 291 12.03 -33.82 27.82
CA ILE A 291 12.31 -35.22 27.45
C ILE A 291 13.71 -35.62 27.93
N ALA A 292 14.72 -34.76 27.76
CA ALA A 292 16.09 -35.01 28.21
C ALA A 292 16.19 -35.14 29.75
N THR A 293 15.40 -34.35 30.48
CA THR A 293 15.35 -34.42 31.95
C THR A 293 14.75 -35.75 32.41
N ARG A 294 13.61 -36.17 31.82
CA ARG A 294 12.96 -37.45 32.16
C ARG A 294 13.79 -38.67 31.78
N THR A 295 14.58 -38.62 30.71
CA THR A 295 15.47 -39.75 30.38
C THR A 295 16.66 -39.84 31.33
N SER A 296 17.14 -38.73 31.90
CA SER A 296 18.20 -38.77 32.91
C SER A 296 17.74 -39.36 34.25
N GLU A 297 16.51 -39.07 34.70
CA GLU A 297 15.96 -39.59 35.97
C GLU A 297 15.69 -41.11 35.95
N ASN A 298 15.48 -41.70 34.77
CA ASN A 298 15.18 -43.13 34.65
C ASN A 298 16.44 -44.03 34.57
N VAL A 299 17.64 -43.45 34.62
CA VAL A 299 18.92 -44.17 34.49
C VAL A 299 19.67 -44.30 35.83
N GLU A 300 19.26 -43.56 36.86
CA GLU A 300 19.69 -43.75 38.26
C GLU A 300 18.81 -44.76 39.01
#